data_AF-A0A9E3WK75-F1
#
_entry.id   AF-A0A9E3WK75-F1
#
_cell.length_a   1.000
_cell.length_b   1.000
_cell.length_c   1.000
_cell.angle_alpha   90.00
_cell.angle_beta   90.00
_cell.angle_gamma   90.00
#
_symmetry.space_group_name_H-M   'P 1'
#
loop_
_entity.id
_entity.type
_entity.pdbx_description
1 polymer ?
#
loop_
_entity_poly.entity_id
_entity_poly.type
_entity_poly.pdbx_seq_one_letter_code
_entity_poly.pdbx_strand_id
1 'polypeptide(L)'
;ILNEVHQRRYRESEPHHLKFHLFDILPHAERILYFDSDLWFVADWNPEQFSSLSAVRDNEFYEGTQRECERFGLPLDRYFNSGLFIIDRQHVSVLQTAKSLCEQRDATSIWRDQTWLNLAAKQCGVPVNLIHRAHNTFPIPHDGEAPVIGAHGAGIDPSFADMIQAVSRLRRRVLPTSSPLANGLCQYTVRDVGSHKLHLRGDGTIGRGAAQLERYWYVANDKLVLCSWTEDSVHLREQLPGIWKGKWLEFGQHEVTLEVVA
;
A
#
# COMPACT_ATOMS: atom_id res chain seq x y z
N ILE A 1 -2.25 -18.06 13.70
CA ILE A 1 -2.22 -17.79 15.17
C ILE A 1 -3.58 -17.30 15.62
N LEU A 2 -4.12 -16.23 15.02
CA LEU A 2 -5.52 -15.86 15.16
C LEU A 2 -6.40 -16.96 14.55
N ASN A 3 -7.38 -17.46 15.30
CA ASN A 3 -8.25 -18.56 14.90
C ASN A 3 -9.55 -18.56 15.72
N GLU A 4 -10.44 -19.52 15.47
CA GLU A 4 -11.74 -19.63 16.16
C GLU A 4 -11.64 -19.76 17.69
N VAL A 5 -10.56 -20.33 18.23
CA VAL A 5 -10.37 -20.44 19.68
C VAL A 5 -10.23 -19.04 20.29
N HIS A 6 -9.44 -18.17 19.65
CA HIS A 6 -9.31 -16.78 20.04
C HIS A 6 -10.62 -16.02 19.83
N GLN A 7 -11.30 -16.24 18.70
CA GLN A 7 -12.60 -15.62 18.41
C GLN A 7 -13.61 -15.90 19.52
N ARG A 8 -13.73 -17.16 19.95
CA ARG A 8 -14.58 -17.56 21.08
C ARG A 8 -14.12 -16.97 22.40
N ARG A 9 -12.81 -16.97 22.67
CA ARG A 9 -12.22 -16.43 23.91
C ARG A 9 -12.53 -14.94 24.08
N TYR A 10 -12.38 -14.15 23.02
CA TYR A 10 -12.57 -12.70 23.05
C TYR A 10 -13.99 -12.27 22.66
N ARG A 11 -14.86 -13.23 22.31
CA ARG A 11 -16.26 -13.00 21.91
C ARG A 11 -16.37 -12.07 20.70
N GLU A 12 -15.43 -12.17 19.77
CA GLU A 12 -15.46 -11.39 18.53
C GLU A 12 -16.47 -11.99 17.56
N SER A 13 -17.41 -11.18 17.06
CA SER A 13 -18.39 -11.60 16.06
C SER A 13 -17.73 -11.92 14.72
N GLU A 14 -16.61 -11.27 14.43
CA GLU A 14 -15.95 -11.27 13.14
C GLU A 14 -14.45 -11.59 13.30
N PRO A 15 -13.88 -12.52 12.51
CA PRO A 15 -12.48 -12.94 12.69
C PRO A 15 -11.45 -11.80 12.55
N HIS A 16 -11.71 -10.81 11.69
CA HIS A 16 -10.78 -9.70 11.44
C HIS A 16 -10.66 -8.73 12.63
N HIS A 17 -11.60 -8.74 13.59
CA HIS A 17 -11.47 -7.96 14.83
C HIS A 17 -10.45 -8.57 15.81
N LEU A 18 -9.99 -9.81 15.60
CA LEU A 18 -8.91 -10.40 16.40
C LEU A 18 -7.59 -9.61 16.31
N LYS A 19 -7.42 -8.76 15.29
CA LYS A 19 -6.29 -7.81 15.17
C LYS A 19 -6.20 -6.86 16.38
N PHE A 20 -7.30 -6.59 17.07
CA PHE A 20 -7.28 -5.71 18.25
C PHE A 20 -6.70 -6.38 19.51
N HIS A 21 -6.59 -7.71 19.51
CA HIS A 21 -6.16 -8.51 20.67
C HIS A 21 -4.73 -9.03 20.53
N LEU A 22 -3.95 -8.51 19.58
CA LEU A 22 -2.63 -9.06 19.24
C LEU A 22 -1.69 -9.20 20.45
N PHE A 23 -1.61 -8.18 21.30
CA PHE A 23 -0.76 -8.22 22.50
C PHE A 23 -1.37 -9.00 23.68
N ASP A 24 -2.68 -9.29 23.65
CA ASP A 24 -3.31 -10.20 24.62
C ASP A 24 -3.05 -11.66 24.25
N ILE A 25 -3.02 -11.94 22.94
CA ILE A 25 -2.73 -13.26 22.37
C ILE A 25 -1.22 -13.56 22.43
N LEU A 26 -0.38 -12.55 22.23
CA LEU A 26 1.08 -12.62 22.29
C LEU A 26 1.61 -11.74 23.44
N PRO A 27 1.41 -12.14 24.71
CA PRO A 27 1.68 -11.29 25.88
C PRO A 27 3.15 -10.96 26.12
N HIS A 28 4.07 -11.70 25.52
CA HIS A 28 5.52 -11.47 25.64
C HIS A 28 6.12 -10.78 24.40
N ALA A 29 5.35 -10.53 23.35
CA ALA A 29 5.86 -9.86 22.16
C ALA A 29 6.06 -8.36 22.43
N GLU A 30 7.25 -7.83 22.14
CA GLU A 30 7.49 -6.38 22.17
C GLU A 30 7.09 -5.69 20.88
N ARG A 31 7.13 -6.45 19.77
CA ARG A 31 6.80 -6.03 18.41
C ARG A 31 6.04 -7.16 17.71
N ILE A 32 5.03 -6.80 16.94
CA ILE A 32 4.23 -7.74 16.15
C ILE A 32 4.20 -7.25 14.70
N LEU A 33 4.63 -8.12 13.79
CA LEU A 33 4.28 -8.03 12.38
C LEU A 33 2.95 -8.78 12.20
N TYR A 34 1.91 -8.04 11.83
CA TYR A 34 0.63 -8.59 11.43
C TYR A 34 0.52 -8.62 9.91
N PHE A 35 -0.06 -9.70 9.39
CA PHE A 35 -0.53 -9.79 8.01
C PHE A 35 -1.75 -10.70 7.91
N ASP A 36 -2.63 -10.41 6.95
CA ASP A 36 -3.81 -11.23 6.66
C ASP A 36 -3.42 -12.60 6.10
N SER A 37 -4.25 -13.62 6.32
CA SER A 37 -3.95 -15.00 5.93
C SER A 37 -3.90 -15.23 4.42
N ASP A 38 -4.43 -14.30 3.65
CA ASP A 38 -4.38 -14.29 2.19
C ASP A 38 -3.19 -13.50 1.64
N LEU A 39 -2.31 -12.94 2.48
CA LEU A 39 -1.08 -12.28 2.05
C LEU A 39 0.06 -13.29 1.88
N TRP A 40 0.68 -13.29 0.69
CA TRP A 40 1.79 -14.17 0.34
C TRP A 40 3.08 -13.37 0.14
N PHE A 41 4.16 -13.79 0.80
CA PHE A 41 5.49 -13.24 0.56
C PHE A 41 6.16 -13.94 -0.62
N VAL A 42 6.41 -13.18 -1.69
CA VAL A 42 6.94 -13.68 -2.97
C VAL A 42 8.41 -13.32 -3.18
N ALA A 43 8.99 -12.55 -2.26
CA ALA A 43 10.41 -12.20 -2.22
C ALA A 43 10.88 -12.14 -0.77
N ASP A 44 12.20 -12.23 -0.58
CA ASP A 44 12.81 -12.08 0.75
C ASP A 44 12.50 -10.69 1.31
N TRP A 45 12.15 -10.67 2.60
CA TRP A 45 11.74 -9.46 3.27
C TRP A 45 12.27 -9.39 4.70
N ASN A 46 12.93 -8.28 5.02
CA ASN A 46 13.30 -7.96 6.39
C ASN A 46 12.35 -6.90 6.97
N PRO A 47 11.42 -7.26 7.87
CA PRO A 47 10.53 -6.30 8.52
C PRO A 47 11.21 -5.49 9.63
N GLU A 48 12.39 -5.90 10.13
CA GLU A 48 13.08 -5.23 11.25
C GLU A 48 13.58 -3.82 10.88
N GLN A 49 13.77 -3.55 9.58
CA GLN A 49 14.20 -2.24 9.07
C GLN A 49 13.15 -1.13 9.28
N PHE A 50 11.91 -1.49 9.61
CA PHE A 50 10.81 -0.54 9.72
C PHE A 50 10.54 -0.12 11.16
N SER A 51 10.05 1.12 11.30
CA SER A 51 9.62 1.67 12.58
C SER A 51 8.26 1.10 13.01
N SER A 52 7.87 1.37 14.26
CA SER A 52 6.54 1.00 14.72
C SER A 52 5.43 1.73 13.97
N LEU A 53 4.27 1.08 13.90
CA LEU A 53 3.10 1.48 13.14
C LEU A 53 3.45 1.73 11.66
N SER A 54 4.19 0.79 11.09
CA SER A 54 4.47 0.76 9.65
C SER A 54 3.39 -0.02 8.93
N ALA A 55 2.82 0.55 7.87
CA ALA A 55 1.77 -0.07 7.06
C ALA A 55 1.81 0.44 5.62
N VAL A 56 1.08 -0.19 4.71
CA VAL A 56 0.99 0.27 3.33
C VAL A 56 -0.23 1.15 3.14
N ARG A 57 -0.06 2.28 2.45
CA ARG A 57 -1.16 3.17 2.08
C ARG A 57 -2.22 2.42 1.28
N ASP A 58 -3.48 2.58 1.66
CA ASP A 58 -4.59 2.03 0.90
C ASP A 58 -4.84 2.82 -0.40
N ASN A 59 -5.69 2.29 -1.25
CA ASN A 59 -6.09 2.92 -2.49
C ASN A 59 -6.89 4.21 -2.28
N GLU A 60 -6.26 5.37 -2.50
CA GLU A 60 -6.93 6.68 -2.40
C GLU A 60 -8.01 6.91 -3.48
N PHE A 61 -8.05 6.09 -4.53
CA PHE A 61 -9.02 6.19 -5.61
C PHE A 61 -10.21 5.23 -5.46
N TYR A 62 -10.21 4.35 -4.44
CA TYR A 62 -11.37 3.52 -4.19
C TYR A 62 -12.47 4.38 -3.55
N GLU A 63 -13.65 4.41 -4.17
CA GLU A 63 -14.76 5.26 -3.72
C GLU A 63 -15.14 4.96 -2.26
N GLY A 64 -15.10 3.69 -1.86
CA GLY A 64 -15.32 3.30 -0.47
C GLY A 64 -14.34 3.97 0.51
N THR A 65 -13.05 3.97 0.18
CA THR A 65 -12.00 4.58 1.01
C THR A 65 -12.18 6.10 1.11
N GLN A 66 -12.54 6.75 0.01
CA GLN A 66 -12.86 8.18 0.01
C GLN A 66 -14.06 8.50 0.92
N ARG A 67 -15.16 7.75 0.79
CA ARG A 67 -16.36 7.94 1.61
C ARG A 67 -16.10 7.71 3.09
N GLU A 68 -15.33 6.69 3.45
CA GLU A 68 -14.93 6.43 4.85
C GLU A 68 -14.04 7.55 5.39
N CYS A 69 -13.07 8.00 4.60
CA CYS A 69 -12.21 9.12 4.98
C CYS A 69 -13.01 10.39 5.23
N GLU A 70 -13.94 10.74 4.33
CA GLU A 70 -14.82 11.88 4.51
C GLU A 70 -15.70 11.73 5.77
N ARG A 71 -16.37 10.59 5.91
CA ARG A 71 -17.31 10.32 7.00
C ARG A 71 -16.66 10.40 8.38
N PHE A 72 -15.44 9.88 8.53
CA PHE A 72 -14.73 9.83 9.80
C PHE A 72 -13.66 10.92 9.94
N GLY A 73 -13.57 11.83 8.96
CA GLY A 73 -12.58 12.91 8.89
C GLY A 73 -11.14 12.39 8.88
N LEU A 74 -10.88 11.26 8.23
CA LEU A 74 -9.54 10.70 8.10
C LEU A 74 -8.82 11.32 6.89
N PRO A 75 -7.52 11.63 7.03
CA PRO A 75 -6.71 12.06 5.89
C PRO A 75 -6.53 10.90 4.90
N LEU A 76 -7.10 11.05 3.69
CA LEU A 76 -7.01 10.07 2.61
C LEU A 76 -5.55 9.73 2.25
N ASP A 77 -4.66 10.73 2.33
CA ASP A 77 -3.23 10.58 2.10
C ASP A 77 -2.47 9.97 3.30
N ARG A 78 -3.16 9.46 4.32
CA ARG A 78 -2.56 8.66 5.39
C ARG A 78 -3.33 7.40 5.70
N TYR A 79 -4.43 7.15 4.99
CA TYR A 79 -5.27 6.00 5.21
C TYR A 79 -4.54 4.73 4.72
N PHE A 80 -4.37 3.74 5.61
CA PHE A 80 -3.57 2.53 5.34
C PHE A 80 -4.43 1.27 5.32
N ASN A 81 -3.97 0.28 4.56
CA ASN A 81 -4.59 -1.04 4.49
C ASN A 81 -4.19 -1.89 5.71
N SER A 82 -5.16 -2.47 6.43
CA SER A 82 -4.91 -3.22 7.67
C SER A 82 -4.48 -4.67 7.46
N GLY A 83 -4.33 -5.09 6.20
CA GLY A 83 -3.88 -6.43 5.83
C GLY A 83 -2.39 -6.67 6.02
N LEU A 84 -1.60 -5.61 6.26
CA LEU A 84 -0.23 -5.71 6.74
C LEU A 84 0.15 -4.48 7.57
N PHE A 85 0.64 -4.71 8.79
CA PHE A 85 1.24 -3.66 9.59
C PHE A 85 2.23 -4.19 10.64
N ILE A 86 3.13 -3.33 11.09
CA ILE A 86 4.08 -3.60 12.17
C ILE A 86 3.71 -2.70 13.35
N ILE A 87 3.55 -3.25 14.54
CA ILE A 87 3.22 -2.48 15.74
C ILE A 87 4.05 -2.91 16.94
N ASP A 88 4.54 -1.92 17.69
CA ASP A 88 5.26 -2.13 18.95
C ASP A 88 4.28 -2.05 20.13
N ARG A 89 4.62 -2.73 21.23
CA ARG A 89 3.81 -2.77 22.46
C ARG A 89 3.52 -1.40 23.03
N GLN A 90 4.44 -0.44 22.87
CA GLN A 90 4.22 0.96 23.26
C GLN A 90 3.00 1.60 22.60
N HIS A 91 2.54 1.09 21.46
CA HIS A 91 1.36 1.58 20.73
C HIS A 91 0.13 0.69 20.91
N VAL A 92 0.10 -0.17 21.94
CA VAL A 92 -1.06 -1.03 22.26
C VAL A 92 -2.36 -0.23 22.43
N SER A 93 -2.27 1.03 22.87
CA SER A 93 -3.42 1.94 22.98
C SER A 93 -4.15 2.11 21.65
N VAL A 94 -3.47 2.06 20.49
CA VAL A 94 -4.09 2.13 19.17
C VAL A 94 -5.04 0.95 18.96
N LEU A 95 -4.64 -0.27 19.34
CA LEU A 95 -5.49 -1.46 19.20
C LEU A 95 -6.68 -1.42 20.16
N GLN A 96 -6.45 -0.98 21.40
CA GLN A 96 -7.50 -0.82 22.41
C GLN A 96 -8.53 0.24 21.99
N THR A 97 -8.07 1.39 21.48
CA THR A 97 -8.93 2.44 20.95
C THR A 97 -9.70 1.95 19.73
N ALA A 98 -9.08 1.21 18.81
CA ALA A 98 -9.78 0.64 17.65
C ALA A 98 -10.90 -0.32 18.06
N LYS A 99 -10.64 -1.18 19.06
CA LYS A 99 -11.66 -2.06 19.65
C LYS A 99 -12.83 -1.26 20.23
N SER A 100 -12.55 -0.25 21.07
CA SER A 100 -13.60 0.59 21.66
C SER A 100 -14.41 1.34 20.61
N LEU A 101 -13.77 1.84 19.54
CA LEU A 101 -14.46 2.49 18.43
C LEU A 101 -15.38 1.51 17.69
N CYS A 102 -14.90 0.29 17.46
CA CYS A 102 -15.68 -0.77 16.82
C CYS A 102 -16.93 -1.14 17.64
N GLU A 103 -16.79 -1.28 18.95
CA GLU A 103 -17.90 -1.60 19.87
C GLU A 103 -18.93 -0.47 19.99
N GLN A 104 -18.48 0.79 19.90
CA GLN A 104 -19.35 1.96 20.05
C GLN A 104 -20.09 2.35 18.76
N ARG A 105 -19.54 2.03 17.57
CA ARG A 105 -20.01 2.58 16.28
C ARG A 105 -20.67 1.55 15.35
N ASP A 106 -21.20 0.48 15.95
CA ASP A 106 -21.95 -0.65 15.35
C ASP A 106 -22.10 -0.61 13.82
N ALA A 107 -21.35 -1.49 13.14
CA ALA A 107 -21.45 -1.89 11.73
C ALA A 107 -21.42 -0.79 10.64
N THR A 108 -21.22 0.48 10.98
CA THR A 108 -21.36 1.56 10.00
C THR A 108 -20.20 1.67 9.01
N SER A 109 -19.01 1.20 9.37
CA SER A 109 -17.86 1.25 8.48
C SER A 109 -17.91 0.14 7.45
N ILE A 110 -17.75 0.50 6.18
CA ILE A 110 -17.65 -0.49 5.09
C ILE A 110 -16.33 -1.27 5.14
N TRP A 111 -15.28 -0.68 5.73
CA TRP A 111 -13.93 -1.25 5.84
C TRP A 111 -13.59 -1.78 7.23
N ARG A 112 -14.58 -1.79 8.14
CA ARG A 112 -14.55 -2.49 9.43
C ARG A 112 -13.27 -2.19 10.22
N ASP A 113 -12.46 -3.20 10.54
CA ASP A 113 -11.23 -3.06 11.34
C ASP A 113 -10.26 -2.03 10.77
N GLN A 114 -10.16 -1.95 9.45
CA GLN A 114 -9.24 -1.03 8.78
C GLN A 114 -9.57 0.43 9.10
N THR A 115 -10.84 0.83 9.02
CA THR A 115 -11.25 2.18 9.38
C THR A 115 -11.01 2.46 10.85
N TRP A 116 -11.31 1.50 11.73
CA TRP A 116 -11.13 1.71 13.17
C TRP A 116 -9.67 1.81 13.57
N LEU A 117 -8.77 1.07 12.93
CA LEU A 117 -7.31 1.22 13.12
C LEU A 117 -6.81 2.58 12.66
N ASN A 118 -7.25 3.05 11.50
CA ASN A 118 -6.89 4.38 10.99
C ASN A 118 -7.39 5.50 11.91
N LEU A 119 -8.65 5.41 12.38
CA LEU A 119 -9.22 6.38 13.31
C LEU A 119 -8.56 6.33 14.68
N ALA A 120 -8.22 5.15 15.19
CA ALA A 120 -7.50 4.99 16.44
C ALA A 120 -6.09 5.58 16.38
N ALA A 121 -5.33 5.31 15.31
CA ALA A 121 -4.01 5.90 15.11
C ALA A 121 -4.07 7.43 15.16
N LYS A 122 -5.06 8.03 14.47
CA LYS A 122 -5.33 9.46 14.52
C LYS A 122 -5.67 9.95 15.94
N GLN A 123 -6.58 9.28 16.65
CA GLN A 123 -7.01 9.69 18.00
C GLN A 123 -5.88 9.58 19.04
N CYS A 124 -5.03 8.57 18.92
CA CYS A 124 -3.86 8.39 19.78
C CYS A 124 -2.69 9.31 19.40
N GLY A 125 -2.78 10.06 18.29
CA GLY A 125 -1.69 10.90 17.79
C GLY A 125 -0.47 10.10 17.33
N VAL A 126 -0.64 8.83 16.97
CA VAL A 126 0.47 7.96 16.53
C VAL A 126 0.60 8.07 15.00
N PRO A 127 1.73 8.58 14.48
CA PRO A 127 1.93 8.66 13.05
C PRO A 127 2.11 7.27 12.45
N VAL A 128 1.42 7.01 11.33
CA VAL A 128 1.60 5.78 10.55
C VAL A 128 2.78 5.99 9.60
N ASN A 129 3.78 5.13 9.68
CA ASN A 129 4.88 5.09 8.74
C ASN A 129 4.46 4.32 7.48
N LEU A 130 4.22 5.05 6.39
CA LEU A 130 3.75 4.44 5.15
C LEU A 130 4.93 3.82 4.38
N ILE A 131 4.98 2.49 4.34
CA ILE A 131 6.01 1.74 3.61
C ILE A 131 5.58 1.48 2.18
N HIS A 132 6.55 1.08 1.35
CA HIS A 132 6.34 0.89 -0.08
C HIS A 132 5.22 -0.10 -0.40
N ARG A 133 4.38 0.21 -1.39
CA ARG A 133 3.21 -0.61 -1.73
C ARG A 133 3.50 -2.07 -2.02
N ALA A 134 4.71 -2.36 -2.49
CA ALA A 134 5.18 -3.69 -2.83
C ALA A 134 5.05 -4.68 -1.65
N HIS A 135 5.05 -4.19 -0.40
CA HIS A 135 4.87 -5.03 0.79
C HIS A 135 3.44 -5.53 0.97
N ASN A 136 2.44 -4.86 0.38
CA ASN A 136 1.04 -5.19 0.51
C ASN A 136 0.28 -4.90 -0.80
N THR A 137 0.59 -5.68 -1.83
CA THR A 137 0.12 -5.45 -3.20
C THR A 137 -1.26 -6.06 -3.44
N PHE A 138 -2.20 -5.24 -3.88
CA PHE A 138 -3.49 -5.67 -4.43
C PHE A 138 -3.98 -4.67 -5.51
N PRO A 139 -4.52 -5.15 -6.66
CA PRO A 139 -4.41 -6.52 -7.18
C PRO A 139 -2.96 -6.84 -7.59
N ILE A 140 -2.66 -8.12 -7.85
CA ILE A 140 -1.38 -8.53 -8.43
C ILE A 140 -1.28 -7.98 -9.86
N PRO A 141 -0.18 -7.31 -10.23
CA PRO A 141 0.03 -6.86 -11.61
C PRO A 141 -0.02 -8.05 -12.57
N HIS A 142 -0.81 -7.97 -13.64
CA HIS A 142 -1.01 -9.07 -14.59
C HIS A 142 0.26 -9.37 -15.39
N ASP A 143 0.97 -8.31 -15.79
CA ASP A 143 2.25 -8.35 -16.50
C ASP A 143 3.01 -7.07 -16.14
N GLY A 144 4.34 -7.14 -15.97
CA GLY A 144 5.14 -5.94 -15.70
C GLY A 144 6.40 -6.25 -14.92
N GLU A 145 7.28 -5.26 -14.75
CA GLU A 145 8.52 -5.35 -13.96
C GLU A 145 8.33 -4.87 -12.51
N ALA A 146 7.10 -4.54 -12.12
CA ALA A 146 6.76 -3.98 -10.82
C ALA A 146 7.31 -4.83 -9.66
N PRO A 147 7.95 -4.20 -8.65
CA PRO A 147 8.43 -4.91 -7.48
C PRO A 147 7.24 -5.38 -6.63
N VAL A 148 7.27 -6.65 -6.24
CA VAL A 148 6.26 -7.25 -5.35
C VAL A 148 7.00 -8.06 -4.29
N ILE A 149 6.68 -7.77 -3.02
CA ILE A 149 7.18 -8.50 -1.85
C ILE A 149 6.04 -9.28 -1.22
N GLY A 150 4.94 -8.60 -0.92
CA GLY A 150 3.71 -9.20 -0.40
C GLY A 150 2.57 -8.96 -1.38
N ALA A 151 1.77 -10.00 -1.63
CA ALA A 151 0.62 -9.94 -2.52
C ALA A 151 -0.59 -10.64 -1.92
N HIS A 152 -1.76 -10.01 -1.99
CA HIS A 152 -3.02 -10.63 -1.59
C HIS A 152 -3.48 -11.64 -2.65
N GLY A 153 -3.91 -12.81 -2.18
CA GLY A 153 -4.47 -13.88 -3.00
C GLY A 153 -5.95 -13.69 -3.33
N ALA A 154 -6.65 -12.79 -2.62
CA ALA A 154 -8.01 -12.41 -3.01
C ALA A 154 -8.03 -11.91 -4.46
N GLY A 155 -9.01 -12.33 -5.27
CA GLY A 155 -9.11 -11.94 -6.68
C GLY A 155 -8.30 -12.79 -7.68
N ILE A 156 -7.43 -13.68 -7.20
CA ILE A 156 -6.93 -14.79 -8.02
C ILE A 156 -7.89 -15.97 -7.77
N ASP A 157 -8.75 -16.30 -8.75
CA ASP A 157 -9.43 -17.61 -8.76
C ASP A 157 -8.68 -18.64 -9.61
N PRO A 158 -7.58 -19.22 -9.09
CA PRO A 158 -7.11 -20.43 -9.71
C PRO A 158 -6.54 -21.41 -8.68
N SER A 159 -6.23 -22.61 -9.17
CA SER A 159 -5.61 -23.64 -8.35
C SER A 159 -4.33 -23.13 -7.67
N PHE A 160 -3.93 -23.76 -6.55
CA PHE A 160 -2.63 -23.52 -5.89
C PHE A 160 -1.45 -23.53 -6.88
N ALA A 161 -1.56 -24.25 -8.01
CA ALA A 161 -0.54 -24.31 -9.06
C ALA A 161 -0.40 -23.00 -9.86
N ASP A 162 -1.51 -22.35 -10.23
CA ASP A 162 -1.48 -21.09 -10.97
C ASP A 162 -0.96 -19.95 -10.10
N MET A 163 -1.26 -20.02 -8.80
CA MET A 163 -0.67 -19.14 -7.81
C MET A 163 0.84 -19.38 -7.66
N ILE A 164 1.32 -20.63 -7.60
CA ILE A 164 2.78 -20.92 -7.63
C ILE A 164 3.41 -20.35 -8.90
N GLN A 165 2.75 -20.47 -10.05
CA GLN A 165 3.24 -19.87 -11.29
C GLN A 165 3.31 -18.35 -11.19
N ALA A 166 2.28 -17.67 -10.69
CA ALA A 166 2.29 -16.23 -10.47
C ALA A 166 3.43 -15.81 -9.53
N VAL A 167 3.56 -16.45 -8.36
CA VAL A 167 4.64 -16.21 -7.40
C VAL A 167 6.03 -16.45 -8.02
N SER A 168 6.19 -17.48 -8.84
CA SER A 168 7.46 -17.79 -9.52
C SER A 168 7.89 -16.69 -10.51
N ARG A 169 6.93 -16.01 -11.16
CA ARG A 169 7.20 -14.86 -12.04
C ARG A 169 7.64 -13.61 -11.25
N LEU A 170 7.20 -13.50 -10.00
CA LEU A 170 7.45 -12.34 -9.14
C LEU A 170 8.79 -12.40 -8.38
N ARG A 171 9.34 -13.60 -8.11
CA ARG A 171 10.57 -13.87 -7.32
C ARG A 171 11.88 -13.18 -7.79
N ARG A 172 11.89 -12.41 -8.89
CA ARG A 172 13.12 -11.85 -9.49
C ARG A 172 13.28 -10.33 -9.37
N ARG A 173 12.60 -9.66 -8.44
CA ARG A 173 12.43 -8.19 -8.54
C ARG A 173 12.88 -7.46 -7.29
N VAL A 174 13.73 -6.46 -7.49
CA VAL A 174 14.37 -5.64 -6.45
C VAL A 174 13.52 -4.40 -6.21
N LEU A 175 13.31 -4.02 -4.94
CA LEU A 175 12.67 -2.76 -4.60
C LEU A 175 13.52 -1.56 -5.03
N PRO A 176 12.92 -0.47 -5.51
CA PRO A 176 13.61 0.79 -5.71
C PRO A 176 13.82 1.49 -4.35
N THR A 177 14.72 0.98 -3.51
CA THR A 177 14.92 1.49 -2.14
C THR A 177 15.73 2.79 -2.03
N SER A 178 16.17 3.40 -3.14
CA SER A 178 17.05 4.58 -3.08
C SER A 178 16.90 5.59 -4.22
N SER A 179 15.76 5.61 -4.92
CA SER A 179 15.59 6.56 -6.02
C SER A 179 15.49 8.01 -5.50
N PRO A 180 16.26 8.97 -6.06
CA PRO A 180 16.14 10.40 -5.74
C PRO A 180 14.77 10.99 -6.11
N LEU A 181 13.91 10.23 -6.80
CA LEU A 181 12.52 10.56 -7.08
C LEU A 181 11.59 10.41 -5.87
N ALA A 182 12.02 9.71 -4.82
CA ALA A 182 11.16 9.42 -3.67
C ALA A 182 10.77 10.71 -2.92
N ASN A 183 9.47 10.96 -2.83
CA ASN A 183 8.89 12.19 -2.26
C ASN A 183 9.18 13.46 -3.07
N GLY A 184 9.47 13.32 -4.37
CA GLY A 184 9.73 14.43 -5.28
C GLY A 184 8.45 14.95 -5.94
N LEU A 185 8.34 16.28 -6.01
CA LEU A 185 7.40 16.93 -6.92
C LEU A 185 8.02 16.95 -8.31
N CYS A 186 7.31 16.39 -9.29
CA CYS A 186 7.79 16.31 -10.66
C CYS A 186 6.91 17.14 -11.59
N GLN A 187 7.53 17.83 -12.54
CA GLN A 187 6.85 18.44 -13.67
C GLN A 187 6.70 17.37 -14.75
N TYR A 188 5.47 16.99 -15.04
CA TYR A 188 5.12 15.98 -16.03
C TYR A 188 4.57 16.68 -17.27
N THR A 189 5.22 16.45 -18.40
CA THR A 189 4.93 17.12 -19.67
C THR A 189 4.66 16.09 -20.74
N VAL A 190 3.47 16.16 -21.34
CA VAL A 190 3.09 15.35 -22.50
C VAL A 190 3.15 16.23 -23.73
N ARG A 191 3.97 15.85 -24.71
CA ARG A 191 4.18 16.60 -25.94
C ARG A 191 2.84 16.85 -26.64
N ASP A 192 2.64 18.10 -27.06
CA ASP A 192 1.44 18.57 -27.79
C ASP A 192 0.12 18.52 -27.01
N VAL A 193 0.15 18.15 -25.73
CA VAL A 193 -1.03 18.13 -24.83
C VAL A 193 -0.88 19.18 -23.73
N GLY A 194 0.29 19.27 -23.10
CA GLY A 194 0.57 20.24 -22.04
C GLY A 194 1.31 19.62 -20.86
N SER A 195 1.34 20.36 -19.75
CA SER A 195 2.15 20.01 -18.58
C SER A 195 1.35 20.13 -17.28
N HIS A 196 1.52 19.19 -16.36
CA HIS A 196 0.96 19.23 -15.02
C HIS A 196 1.96 18.73 -13.98
N LYS A 197 1.71 19.02 -12.70
CA LYS A 197 2.57 18.58 -11.60
C LYS A 197 2.12 17.22 -11.09
N LEU A 198 3.04 16.27 -11.00
CA LEU A 198 2.85 14.92 -10.50
C LEU A 198 3.64 14.76 -9.20
N HIS A 199 3.03 14.24 -8.13
CA HIS A 199 3.74 13.98 -6.88
C HIS A 199 4.08 12.48 -6.74
N LEU A 200 5.37 12.15 -6.87
CA LEU A 200 5.88 10.79 -6.66
C LEU A 200 6.22 10.59 -5.18
N ARG A 201 5.42 9.81 -4.45
CA ARG A 201 5.63 9.56 -3.01
C ARG A 201 6.61 8.41 -2.79
N GLY A 202 7.39 8.46 -1.71
CA GLY A 202 8.39 7.42 -1.39
C GLY A 202 7.81 6.03 -1.09
N ASP A 203 6.50 5.93 -0.89
CA ASP A 203 5.77 4.66 -0.75
C ASP A 203 5.40 4.01 -2.11
N GLY A 204 5.87 4.58 -3.22
CA GLY A 204 5.60 4.06 -4.57
C GLY A 204 4.22 4.45 -5.12
N THR A 205 3.47 5.30 -4.42
CA THR A 205 2.20 5.85 -4.91
C THR A 205 2.40 7.19 -5.60
N ILE A 206 1.50 7.49 -6.54
CA ILE A 206 1.39 8.79 -7.20
C ILE A 206 0.23 9.53 -6.54
N GLY A 207 0.51 10.73 -6.05
CA GLY A 207 -0.49 11.59 -5.42
C GLY A 207 -1.14 12.57 -6.40
N ARG A 208 -1.30 13.82 -5.94
CA ARG A 208 -1.90 14.89 -6.74
C ARG A 208 -1.21 15.01 -8.11
N GLY A 209 -2.02 15.13 -9.15
CA GLY A 209 -1.55 15.30 -10.53
C GLY A 209 -1.81 14.12 -11.44
N ALA A 210 -1.98 12.92 -10.87
CA ALA A 210 -2.34 11.74 -11.64
C ALA A 210 -3.60 11.98 -12.48
N ALA A 211 -3.58 11.62 -13.76
CA ALA A 211 -4.76 11.65 -14.63
C ALA A 211 -5.67 10.42 -14.39
N GLN A 212 -5.68 9.90 -13.16
CA GLN A 212 -6.30 8.64 -12.71
C GLN A 212 -5.76 7.34 -13.36
N LEU A 213 -4.94 7.48 -14.40
CA LEU A 213 -4.31 6.39 -15.11
C LEU A 213 -2.98 6.01 -14.45
N GLU A 214 -2.20 6.98 -13.97
CA GLU A 214 -0.95 6.74 -13.25
C GLU A 214 -1.20 6.75 -11.74
N ARG A 215 -1.18 5.58 -11.11
CA ARG A 215 -1.44 5.44 -9.68
C ARG A 215 -0.19 5.12 -8.88
N TYR A 216 0.79 4.53 -9.56
CA TYR A 216 1.98 3.99 -8.94
C TYR A 216 3.20 4.22 -9.81
N TRP A 217 4.35 4.22 -9.15
CA TRP A 217 5.62 4.35 -9.82
C TRP A 217 6.66 3.42 -9.21
N TYR A 218 7.60 2.99 -10.04
CA TYR A 218 8.77 2.22 -9.61
C TYR A 218 9.92 2.39 -10.59
N VAL A 219 11.13 2.04 -10.17
CA VAL A 219 12.30 1.98 -11.05
C VAL A 219 12.69 0.53 -11.27
N ALA A 220 12.80 0.10 -12.52
CA ALA A 220 13.24 -1.23 -12.90
C ALA A 220 14.09 -1.16 -14.18
N ASN A 221 15.21 -1.89 -14.23
CA ASN A 221 16.08 -1.98 -15.40
C ASN A 221 16.43 -0.62 -16.03
N ASP A 222 16.84 0.34 -15.19
CA ASP A 222 17.17 1.73 -15.57
C ASP A 222 16.02 2.51 -16.22
N LYS A 223 14.78 2.11 -15.93
CA LYS A 223 13.56 2.81 -16.35
C LYS A 223 12.74 3.23 -15.15
N LEU A 224 12.23 4.45 -15.20
CA LEU A 224 11.11 4.87 -14.37
C LEU A 224 9.83 4.41 -15.06
N VAL A 225 9.02 3.65 -14.35
CA VAL A 225 7.73 3.16 -14.82
C VAL A 225 6.63 3.86 -14.05
N LEU A 226 5.67 4.42 -14.78
CA LEU A 226 4.39 4.87 -14.22
C LEU A 226 3.33 3.85 -14.65
N CYS A 227 2.50 3.41 -13.72
CA CYS A 227 1.53 2.34 -13.98
C CYS A 227 0.16 2.63 -13.36
N SER A 228 -0.84 2.01 -13.98
CA SER A 228 -2.19 1.89 -13.46
C SER A 228 -2.26 0.79 -12.40
N TRP A 229 -3.44 0.22 -12.16
CA TRP A 229 -3.60 -0.93 -11.28
C TRP A 229 -2.89 -2.18 -11.77
N THR A 230 -3.02 -2.42 -13.06
CA THR A 230 -2.78 -3.72 -13.68
C THR A 230 -1.69 -3.64 -14.73
N GLU A 231 -1.41 -2.45 -15.25
CA GLU A 231 -0.64 -2.25 -16.47
C GLU A 231 0.31 -1.07 -16.34
N ASP A 232 1.48 -1.22 -16.97
CA ASP A 232 2.38 -0.12 -17.18
C ASP A 232 1.75 0.90 -18.15
N SER A 233 1.80 2.16 -17.79
CA SER A 233 1.24 3.25 -18.58
C SER A 233 2.32 3.98 -19.37
N VAL A 234 3.49 4.16 -18.75
CA VAL A 234 4.61 4.93 -19.29
C VAL A 234 5.92 4.29 -18.89
N HIS A 235 6.83 4.12 -19.85
CA HIS A 235 8.23 3.77 -19.61
C HIS A 235 9.11 4.97 -19.93
N LEU A 236 9.88 5.42 -18.94
CA LEU A 236 10.78 6.56 -19.07
C LEU A 236 12.22 6.12 -18.79
N ARG A 237 13.18 6.66 -19.53
CA ARG A 237 14.61 6.50 -19.27
C ARG A 237 15.21 7.84 -18.89
N GLU A 238 16.10 7.83 -17.90
CA GLU A 238 16.84 9.02 -17.54
C GLU A 238 17.73 9.45 -18.72
N GLN A 239 17.63 10.71 -19.13
CA GLN A 239 18.45 11.29 -20.20
C GLN A 239 19.52 12.21 -19.62
N LEU A 240 19.16 12.92 -18.56
CA LEU A 240 20.03 13.77 -17.74
C LEU A 240 19.58 13.59 -16.28
N PRO A 241 20.44 13.87 -15.28
CA PRO A 241 20.07 13.74 -13.88
C PRO A 241 18.74 14.45 -13.56
N GLY A 242 17.74 13.68 -13.12
CA GLY A 242 16.41 14.19 -12.78
C GLY A 242 15.48 14.46 -13.98
N ILE A 243 15.91 14.17 -15.21
CA ILE A 243 15.11 14.33 -16.44
C ILE A 243 14.90 12.97 -17.10
N TRP A 244 13.65 12.54 -17.11
CA TRP A 244 13.21 11.24 -17.61
C TRP A 244 12.37 11.43 -18.87
N LYS A 245 12.70 10.71 -19.96
CA LYS A 245 11.96 10.79 -21.22
C LYS A 245 11.52 9.43 -21.72
N GLY A 246 10.37 9.40 -22.37
CA GLY A 246 9.81 8.18 -22.95
C GLY A 246 8.47 8.44 -23.62
N LYS A 247 7.61 7.43 -23.62
CA LYS A 247 6.31 7.48 -24.30
C LYS A 247 5.24 6.75 -23.50
N TRP A 248 4.00 7.19 -23.69
CA TRP A 248 2.82 6.40 -23.31
C TRP A 248 2.77 5.09 -24.09
N LEU A 249 2.41 4.00 -23.42
CA LEU A 249 2.33 2.70 -24.06
C LEU A 249 1.05 2.54 -24.89
N GLU A 250 -0.07 3.11 -24.44
CA GLU A 250 -1.39 2.89 -25.06
C GLU A 250 -2.01 4.14 -25.70
N PHE A 251 -1.82 5.32 -25.09
CA PHE A 251 -2.47 6.56 -25.54
C PHE A 251 -1.63 7.29 -26.59
N GLY A 252 -1.77 6.88 -27.86
CA GLY A 252 -1.22 7.61 -29.01
C GLY A 252 0.32 7.69 -29.08
N GLN A 253 1.02 6.98 -28.19
CA GLN A 253 2.48 7.00 -28.05
C GLN A 253 3.07 8.42 -27.96
N HIS A 254 2.33 9.34 -27.34
CA HIS A 254 2.81 10.70 -27.09
C HIS A 254 4.10 10.67 -26.29
N GLU A 255 5.04 11.52 -26.67
CA GLU A 255 6.28 11.69 -25.92
C GLU A 255 6.01 12.34 -24.58
N VAL A 256 6.66 11.81 -23.55
CA VAL A 256 6.52 12.24 -22.16
C VAL A 256 7.88 12.63 -21.65
N THR A 257 7.93 13.76 -20.94
CA THR A 257 9.07 14.19 -20.15
C THR A 257 8.64 14.37 -18.70
N LEU A 258 9.40 13.81 -17.76
CA LEU A 258 9.22 13.99 -16.33
C LEU A 258 10.50 14.60 -15.77
N GLU A 259 10.37 15.77 -15.16
CA GLU A 259 11.48 16.53 -14.57
C GLU A 259 11.27 16.69 -13.08
N VAL A 260 12.27 16.35 -12.27
CA VAL A 260 12.22 16.58 -10.81
C VAL A 260 12.32 18.08 -10.54
N VAL A 261 11.34 18.63 -9.82
CA VAL A 261 11.31 20.05 -9.43
C VAL A 261 11.89 20.17 -8.03
N ALA A 262 12.89 21.04 -7.88
CA ALA A 262 13.49 21.40 -6.59
C ALA A 262 12.55 22.27 -5.74
#